data_AF-A0A1V4ZSX2-F1
#
_entry.id   AF-A0A1V4ZSX2-F1
#
_cell.length_a   1.000
_cell.length_b   1.000
_cell.length_c   1.000
_cell.angle_alpha   90.00
_cell.angle_beta   90.00
_cell.angle_gamma   90.00
#
_symmetry.space_group_name_H-M   'P 1'
#
loop_
_entity.id
_entity.type
_entity.pdbx_description
1 polymer ?
#
loop_
_entity_poly.entity_id
_entity_poly.type
_entity_poly.pdbx_seq_one_letter_code
_entity_poly.pdbx_strand_id
1 'polypeptide(L)' 'MFDKVLVALDFSQHSQTILDRLGEIPGIKEVVLLHVVDATHPSRHGWTHDPEIENAKILLNEKKEAIGKTGL' A
#
# COMPACT_ATOMS: atom_id res chain seq x y z
N MET A 1 -15.78 -1.56 16.76
CA MET A 1 -15.33 -1.84 15.39
C MET A 1 -14.36 -0.76 14.98
N PHE A 2 -13.34 -1.07 14.16
CA PHE A 2 -12.32 -0.11 13.74
C PHE A 2 -12.86 0.73 12.58
N ASP A 3 -12.82 2.06 12.72
CA ASP A 3 -13.20 3.01 11.69
C ASP A 3 -12.02 3.40 10.78
N LYS A 4 -10.80 3.35 11.32
CA LYS A 4 -9.55 3.59 10.60
C LYS A 4 -8.68 2.34 10.60
N VAL A 5 -8.33 1.86 9.41
CA VAL A 5 -7.53 0.63 9.24
C VAL A 5 -6.26 0.94 8.45
N LEU A 6 -5.14 0.39 8.91
CA LEU A 6 -3.87 0.42 8.18
C LEU A 6 -3.70 -0.89 7.40
N VAL A 7 -3.35 -0.77 6.12
CA VAL A 7 -3.12 -1.89 5.23
C VAL A 7 -1.68 -1.83 4.74
N ALA A 8 -0.88 -2.79 5.19
CA ALA A 8 0.48 -2.98 4.71
C ALA A 8 0.45 -3.72 3.37
N LEU A 9 1.14 -3.17 2.37
CA LEU A 9 1.26 -3.72 1.02
C LEU A 9 2.74 -4.00 0.74
N ASP A 10 3.06 -5.20 0.30
CA ASP A 10 4.36 -5.58 -0.26
C ASP A 10 4.32 -5.66 -1.80
N PHE A 11 3.20 -5.24 -2.40
CA PHE A 11 2.88 -5.31 -3.84
C PHE A 11 2.88 -6.72 -4.43
N SER A 12 2.91 -7.76 -3.60
CA SER A 12 2.65 -9.13 -4.04
C SER A 12 1.19 -9.29 -4.46
N GLN A 13 0.91 -10.31 -5.27
CA GLN A 13 -0.46 -10.72 -5.58
C GLN A 13 -1.29 -11.02 -4.33
N HIS A 14 -0.66 -11.53 -3.27
CA HIS A 14 -1.35 -11.82 -2.00
C HIS A 14 -1.77 -10.54 -1.28
N SER A 15 -0.93 -9.50 -1.27
CA SER A 15 -1.31 -8.21 -0.67
C SER A 15 -2.47 -7.53 -1.42
N GLN A 16 -2.60 -7.75 -2.73
CA GLN A 16 -3.73 -7.25 -3.51
C GLN A 16 -5.07 -7.85 -3.04
N THR A 17 -5.10 -9.14 -2.69
CA THR A 17 -6.32 -9.80 -2.19
C THR A 17 -6.85 -9.15 -0.93
N ILE A 18 -6.00 -8.53 -0.10
CA ILE A 18 -6.44 -7.79 1.10
C ILE A 18 -7.32 -6.61 0.68
N LEU A 19 -6.92 -5.85 -0.35
CA LEU A 19 -7.67 -4.70 -0.84
C LEU A 19 -9.05 -5.10 -1.36
N ASP A 20 -9.11 -6.22 -2.09
CA ASP A 20 -10.35 -6.73 -2.68
C ASP A 20 -11.38 -7.14 -1.59
N ARG A 21 -10.90 -7.41 -0.37
CA ARG A 21 -11.74 -7.83 0.78
C ARG A 21 -12.07 -6.70 1.74
N LEU A 22 -11.48 -5.52 1.60
CA LEU A 22 -11.72 -4.41 2.54
C LEU A 22 -13.20 -4.02 2.63
N GLY A 23 -13.93 -4.07 1.51
CA GLY A 23 -15.35 -3.74 1.46
C GLY A 23 -16.24 -4.75 2.21
N GLU A 24 -15.72 -5.95 2.50
CA GLU A 24 -16.42 -6.98 3.26
C GLU A 24 -16.35 -6.72 4.78
N ILE A 25 -15.46 -5.82 5.22
CA ILE A 25 -15.29 -5.47 6.64
C ILE A 25 -16.22 -4.30 6.97
N PRO A 26 -17.25 -4.51 7.81
CA PRO A 26 -18.17 -3.43 8.16
C PRO A 26 -17.48 -2.28 8.90
N GLY A 27 -18.01 -1.06 8.77
CA GLY A 27 -17.63 0.05 9.66
C GLY A 27 -16.28 0.72 9.38
N ILE A 28 -15.53 0.29 8.35
CA ILE A 28 -14.36 1.03 7.87
C ILE A 28 -14.81 2.36 7.25
N LYS A 29 -14.15 3.45 7.64
CA LYS A 29 -14.34 4.81 7.13
C LYS A 29 -13.07 5.40 6.53
N GLU A 30 -11.91 4.94 6.98
CA GLU A 30 -10.61 5.40 6.51
C GLU A 30 -9.66 4.22 6.35
N VAL A 31 -8.97 4.18 5.20
CA VAL A 31 -7.91 3.20 4.92
C VAL A 31 -6.59 3.94 4.72
N VAL A 32 -5.57 3.53 5.48
CA VAL A 32 -4.20 4.03 5.35
C VAL A 32 -3.36 2.95 4.67
N LEU A 33 -2.89 3.23 3.45
CA LEU A 33 -1.98 2.32 2.74
C LEU A 33 -0.54 2.57 3.17
N LEU A 34 0.19 1.50 3.50
CA LEU A 34 1.59 1.54 3.89
C LEU A 34 2.41 0.57 3.02
N HIS A 35 3.52 1.05 2.49
CA HIS A 35 4.56 0.20 1.91
C HIS A 35 5.90 0.52 2.59
N VAL A 36 6.70 -0.51 2.84
CA VAL A 36 8.03 -0.37 3.44
C VAL A 36 9.08 -0.59 2.35
N VAL A 37 9.87 0.45 2.08
CA VAL A 37 11.06 0.34 1.25
C VAL A 37 12.22 -0.06 2.15
N ASP A 38 12.81 -1.23 1.88
CA ASP A 38 13.95 -1.71 2.65
C ASP A 38 15.18 -0.85 2.35
N ALA A 39 15.62 -0.10 3.35
CA ALA A 39 16.80 0.74 3.29
C ALA A 39 18.03 0.08 3.95
N THR A 40 17.92 -1.17 4.41
CA THR A 40 18.98 -1.84 5.17
C THR A 40 20.05 -2.48 4.28
N HIS A 41 19.77 -2.62 2.99
CA HIS A 41 20.67 -3.23 2.01
C HIS A 41 21.18 -2.18 1.02
N PRO A 42 22.39 -1.63 1.20
CA PRO A 42 22.94 -0.67 0.26
C PRO A 42 23.10 -1.33 -1.12
N SER A 43 22.67 -0.62 -2.16
CA SER A 43 22.90 -1.04 -3.54
C SER A 43 24.41 -1.02 -3.84
N ARG A 44 24.84 -1.66 -4.93
CA ARG A 44 26.24 -1.57 -5.40
C ARG A 44 26.70 -0.11 -5.66
N HIS A 45 25.77 0.82 -5.81
CA HIS A 45 26.01 2.24 -6.07
C HIS A 45 25.81 3.13 -4.82
N GLY A 46 25.64 2.54 -3.63
CA GLY A 46 25.43 3.26 -2.38
C GLY A 46 23.94 3.41 -2.01
N TRP A 47 23.65 4.40 -1.17
CA TRP A 47 22.29 4.69 -0.68
C TRP A 47 21.46 5.40 -1.76
N THR A 48 21.01 4.64 -2.76
CA THR A 48 20.18 5.13 -3.87
C THR A 48 18.79 4.48 -3.78
N HIS A 49 17.97 4.89 -2.82
CA HIS A 49 16.60 4.35 -2.65
C HIS A 49 15.52 5.26 -3.28
N ASP A 50 15.93 6.36 -3.93
CA ASP A 50 15.00 7.33 -4.53
C ASP A 50 14.10 6.68 -5.60
N PRO A 51 14.61 5.83 -6.52
CA PRO A 51 13.75 5.14 -7.49
C PRO A 51 12.74 4.21 -6.83
N GLU A 52 13.12 3.47 -5.79
CA GLU A 52 12.26 2.55 -5.06
C GLU A 52 11.16 3.32 -4.31
N ILE A 53 11.51 4.45 -3.71
CA ILE A 53 10.54 5.34 -3.05
C ILE A 53 9.58 5.95 -4.06
N GLU A 54 10.06 6.40 -5.23
CA GLU A 54 9.21 6.97 -6.28
C GLU A 54 8.26 5.92 -6.86
N ASN A 55 8.77 4.72 -7.17
CA ASN A 55 7.96 3.59 -7.62
C ASN A 55 6.91 3.21 -6.57
N ALA A 56 7.28 3.16 -5.29
CA ALA A 56 6.34 2.87 -4.21
C ALA A 56 5.22 3.93 -4.11
N LYS A 57 5.54 5.22 -4.30
CA LYS A 57 4.53 6.30 -4.33
C LYS A 57 3.56 6.14 -5.50
N ILE A 58 4.07 5.80 -6.69
CA ILE A 58 3.25 5.55 -7.87
C ILE A 58 2.28 4.40 -7.59
N LEU A 59 2.79 3.26 -7.15
CA LEU A 59 2.00 2.07 -6.85
C LEU A 59 0.95 2.33 -5.76
N LEU A 60 1.30 3.04 -4.68
CA LEU A 60 0.35 3.41 -3.63
C LEU A 60 -0.79 4.30 -4.15
N ASN A 61 -0.50 5.24 -5.04
CA ASN A 61 -1.52 6.08 -5.67
C ASN A 61 -2.45 5.26 -6.56
N GLU A 62 -1.92 4.34 -7.37
CA GLU A 62 -2.74 3.43 -8.19
C GLU A 62 -3.70 2.60 -7.32
N LYS A 63 -3.21 2.05 -6.20
CA LYS A 63 -4.05 1.28 -5.26
C LYS A 63 -5.09 2.16 -4.58
N LYS A 64 -4.74 3.38 -4.19
CA LYS A 64 -5.68 4.35 -3.63
C LYS A 64 -6.81 4.65 -4.62
N GLU A 65 -6.49 4.89 -5.88
CA GLU A 65 -7.50 5.15 -6.91
C GLU A 65 -8.40 3.92 -7.18
N ALA A 66 -7.83 2.72 -7.15
CA ALA A 66 -8.60 1.48 -7.30
C ALA A 66 -9.63 1.31 -6.18
N ILE A 67 -9.25 1.59 -4.92
CA ILE A 67 -10.16 1.52 -3.75
C ILE A 67 -11.22 2.62 -3.81
N GLY A 68 -10.86 3.85 -4.20
CA GLY A 68 -11.84 4.94 -4.33
C GLY A 68 -12.93 4.66 -5.38
N LYS A 69 -12.65 3.81 -6.38
CA LYS A 69 -13.64 3.38 -7.38
C LYS A 69 -14.59 2.30 -6.85
N THR A 70 -14.23 1.55 -5.80
CA THR A 70 -15.06 0.47 -5.25
C THR A 70 -16.05 0.94 -4.19
N GLY A 71 -16.13 2.25 -3.92
CA GLY A 71 -17.13 2.85 -3.03
C GLY A 71 -16.78 2.80 -1.55
N LEU A 72 -15.51 2.53 -1.23
CA LEU A 72 -14.88 2.80 0.08
C LEU A 72 -14.35 4.24 0.14
#